data_AF-A0A7Y3DZ37-F1
#
_entry.id   AF-A0A7Y3DZ37-F1
#
_cell.length_a   1.000
_cell.length_b   1.000
_cell.length_c   1.000
_cell.angle_alpha   90.00
_cell.angle_beta   90.00
_cell.angle_gamma   90.00
#
_symmetry.space_group_name_H-M   'P 1'
#
loop_
_entity.id
_entity.type
_entity.pdbx_description
1 polymer ?
#
loop_
_entity_poly.entity_id
_entity_poly.type
_entity_poly.pdbx_seq_one_letter_code
_entity_poly.pdbx_strand_id
1 'polypeptide(L)'
;MKRNEARRRIEALRAEIAQHDYRYYVLDEPSIPDAEYDRLMRELQSLEAKYPEWITSESPTQRVGGEPLDRFAAVRHRTPMLSLGNAFSDEEIDAFHERVARGLEVDHVDYVAEPKLDGVAISLRYEDGRLVQA
;
A
#
# COMPACT_ATOMS: atom_id res chain seq x y z
N MET A 1 -32.91 1.08 -11.07
CA MET A 1 -32.17 -0.13 -10.68
C MET A 1 -32.75 -0.65 -9.37
N LYS A 2 -32.97 -1.96 -9.23
CA LYS A 2 -33.47 -2.54 -7.96
C LYS A 2 -32.34 -2.57 -6.92
N ARG A 3 -32.65 -2.49 -5.63
CA ARG A 3 -31.65 -2.43 -4.55
C ARG A 3 -30.62 -3.59 -4.62
N ASN A 4 -31.06 -4.83 -4.81
CA ASN A 4 -30.14 -5.97 -4.93
C ASN A 4 -29.25 -5.92 -6.19
N GLU A 5 -29.76 -5.34 -7.28
CA GLU A 5 -29.02 -5.15 -8.53
C GLU A 5 -27.94 -4.08 -8.36
N ALA A 6 -28.27 -3.01 -7.64
CA ALA A 6 -27.34 -1.94 -7.28
C ALA A 6 -26.17 -2.45 -6.44
N ARG A 7 -26.46 -3.26 -5.42
CA ARG A 7 -25.43 -3.89 -4.59
C ARG A 7 -24.48 -4.76 -5.41
N ARG A 8 -25.01 -5.63 -6.27
CA ARG A 8 -24.19 -6.47 -7.15
C ARG A 8 -23.34 -5.64 -8.11
N ARG A 9 -23.89 -4.55 -8.65
CA ARG A 9 -23.14 -3.66 -9.55
C ARG A 9 -22.01 -2.95 -8.81
N ILE A 10 -22.24 -2.47 -7.59
CA ILE A 10 -21.18 -1.88 -6.74
C ILE A 10 -20.08 -2.90 -6.45
N GLU A 11 -20.43 -4.12 -6.04
CA GLU A 11 -19.46 -5.19 -5.78
C GLU A 11 -18.63 -5.53 -7.04
N ALA A 12 -19.27 -5.58 -8.21
CA ALA A 12 -18.59 -5.80 -9.49
C ALA A 12 -17.67 -4.64 -9.88
N LEU A 13 -18.14 -3.39 -9.76
CA LEU A 13 -17.33 -2.19 -10.06
C LEU A 13 -16.10 -2.10 -9.17
N ARG A 14 -16.24 -2.41 -7.88
CA ARG A 14 -15.10 -2.45 -6.95
C ARG A 14 -14.05 -3.47 -7.38
N ALA A 15 -14.47 -4.68 -7.75
CA ALA A 15 -13.57 -5.72 -8.21
C ALA A 15 -12.87 -5.36 -9.54
N GLU A 16 -13.62 -4.78 -10.48
CA GLU A 16 -13.12 -4.35 -11.78
C GLU A 16 -12.10 -3.20 -11.63
N ILE A 17 -12.43 -2.16 -10.87
CA ILE A 17 -11.53 -1.04 -10.59
C ILE A 17 -10.28 -1.52 -9.85
N ALA A 18 -10.41 -2.41 -8.85
CA ALA A 18 -9.26 -2.94 -8.13
C ALA A 18 -8.28 -3.71 -9.05
N GLN A 19 -8.81 -4.43 -10.05
CA GLN A 19 -7.97 -5.11 -11.04
C GLN A 19 -7.21 -4.12 -11.93
N HIS A 20 -7.87 -3.02 -12.34
CA HIS A 20 -7.23 -1.96 -13.12
C HIS A 20 -6.19 -1.21 -12.29
N ASP A 21 -6.49 -0.92 -11.03
CA ASP A 21 -5.56 -0.29 -10.09
C ASP A 21 -4.30 -1.14 -9.89
N TYR A 22 -4.45 -2.45 -9.70
CA TYR A 22 -3.31 -3.35 -9.55
C TYR A 22 -2.42 -3.33 -10.79
N ARG A 23 -3.03 -3.39 -11.97
CA ARG A 23 -2.31 -3.30 -13.25
C ARG A 23 -1.58 -1.97 -13.43
N TYR A 24 -2.24 -0.86 -13.07
CA TYR A 24 -1.67 0.47 -13.21
C TYR A 24 -0.57 0.74 -12.18
N TYR A 25 -0.86 0.55 -10.88
CA TYR A 25 0.03 0.97 -9.79
C TYR A 25 1.08 -0.07 -9.38
N VAL A 26 0.85 -1.36 -9.65
CA VAL A 26 1.76 -2.44 -9.21
C VAL A 26 2.53 -3.05 -10.37
N LEU A 27 1.85 -3.29 -11.50
CA LEU A 27 2.48 -3.92 -12.66
C LEU A 27 3.05 -2.93 -13.68
N ASP A 28 2.69 -1.64 -13.58
CA ASP A 28 3.01 -0.62 -14.59
C ASP A 28 2.52 -1.02 -16.02
N GLU A 29 1.40 -1.75 -16.07
CA GLU A 29 0.79 -2.30 -17.31
C GLU A 29 -0.72 -1.99 -17.39
N PRO A 30 -1.12 -0.73 -17.63
CA PRO A 30 -2.53 -0.34 -17.69
C PRO A 30 -3.30 -1.11 -18.78
N SER A 31 -4.43 -1.71 -18.41
CA SER A 31 -5.25 -2.51 -19.34
C SER A 31 -6.36 -1.73 -20.05
N ILE A 32 -6.70 -0.54 -19.56
CA ILE A 32 -7.75 0.32 -20.13
C ILE A 32 -7.28 1.78 -20.16
N PRO A 33 -7.79 2.61 -21.08
CA PRO A 33 -7.54 4.04 -21.08
C PRO A 33 -8.18 4.74 -19.88
N ASP A 34 -7.58 5.85 -19.44
CA ASP A 34 -8.06 6.68 -18.31
C ASP A 34 -9.54 7.07 -18.44
N ALA A 35 -10.02 7.35 -19.65
CA ALA A 35 -11.41 7.73 -19.88
C ALA A 35 -12.41 6.60 -19.55
N GLU A 36 -12.03 5.33 -19.73
CA GLU A 36 -12.87 4.20 -19.35
C GLU A 36 -12.79 3.94 -17.84
N TYR A 37 -11.60 4.09 -17.24
CA TYR A 37 -11.43 4.04 -15.79
C TYR A 37 -12.31 5.09 -15.08
N ASP A 38 -12.26 6.33 -15.57
CA ASP A 38 -13.07 7.44 -15.08
C ASP A 38 -14.58 7.14 -15.12
N ARG A 39 -15.05 6.44 -16.16
CA ARG A 39 -16.46 6.05 -16.28
C ARG A 39 -16.85 5.04 -15.21
N LEU A 40 -16.02 4.02 -14.99
CA LEU A 40 -16.22 3.03 -13.93
C LEU A 40 -16.25 3.71 -12.56
N MET A 41 -15.29 4.60 -12.30
CA MET A 41 -15.21 5.34 -11.04
C MET A 41 -16.43 6.24 -10.81
N ARG A 42 -16.85 7.01 -11.81
CA ARG A 42 -18.05 7.88 -11.72
C ARG A 42 -19.33 7.07 -11.54
N GLU A 43 -19.43 5.90 -12.16
CA GLU A 43 -20.57 5.00 -11.94
C GLU A 43 -20.59 4.53 -10.49
N LEU A 44 -19.46 4.06 -9.96
CA LEU A 44 -19.35 3.61 -8.57
C LEU A 44 -19.72 4.73 -7.58
N GLN A 45 -19.16 5.93 -7.77
CA GLN A 45 -19.49 7.12 -6.96
C GLN A 45 -20.98 7.45 -7.00
N SER A 46 -21.60 7.38 -8.19
CA SER A 46 -23.03 7.66 -8.37
C SER A 46 -23.92 6.64 -7.67
N LEU A 47 -23.49 5.39 -7.62
CA LEU A 47 -24.22 4.32 -6.93
C LEU A 47 -24.05 4.41 -5.41
N GLU A 48 -22.85 4.69 -4.93
CA GLU A 48 -22.58 4.88 -3.50
C GLU A 48 -23.28 6.13 -2.95
N ALA A 49 -23.36 7.22 -3.72
CA ALA A 49 -24.13 8.40 -3.33
C ALA A 49 -25.63 8.10 -3.19
N LYS A 50 -26.17 7.18 -4.00
CA LYS A 50 -27.58 6.75 -3.94
C LYS A 50 -27.85 5.74 -2.83
N TYR A 51 -26.84 4.96 -2.45
CA TYR A 51 -26.93 3.91 -1.45
C TYR A 51 -25.74 3.99 -0.47
N PRO A 52 -25.72 5.01 0.41
CA PRO A 52 -24.59 5.25 1.31
C PRO A 52 -24.29 4.09 2.26
N GLU A 53 -25.29 3.25 2.56
CA GLU A 53 -25.15 2.09 3.44
C GLU A 53 -24.19 1.02 2.89
N TRP A 54 -23.80 1.10 1.61
CA TRP A 54 -22.88 0.17 0.99
C TRP A 54 -21.47 0.70 0.85
N ILE A 55 -21.21 1.96 1.22
CA ILE A 55 -19.85 2.52 1.26
C ILE A 55 -19.02 1.72 2.27
N THR A 56 -17.83 1.30 1.85
CA THR A 56 -16.87 0.58 2.68
C THR A 56 -15.53 1.32 2.68
N SER A 57 -14.75 1.20 3.76
CA SER A 57 -13.40 1.79 3.85
C SER A 57 -12.50 1.41 2.67
N GLU A 58 -12.64 0.17 2.18
CA GLU A 58 -11.85 -0.37 1.07
C GLU A 58 -12.35 0.07 -0.32
N SER A 59 -13.44 0.83 -0.40
CA SER A 59 -13.95 1.25 -1.70
C SER A 59 -12.94 2.17 -2.40
N PRO A 60 -12.67 2.01 -3.70
CA PRO A 60 -11.77 2.91 -4.44
C PRO A 60 -12.15 4.40 -4.31
N THR A 61 -13.42 4.71 -4.07
CA THR A 61 -13.93 6.07 -3.85
C THR A 61 -13.49 6.70 -2.53
N GLN A 62 -13.04 5.90 -1.56
CA GLN A 62 -12.53 6.37 -0.27
C GLN A 62 -11.04 6.66 -0.28
N ARG A 63 -10.35 6.39 -1.40
CA ARG A 63 -8.95 6.77 -1.58
C ARG A 63 -8.83 8.30 -1.67
N VAL A 64 -7.65 8.80 -1.32
CA VAL A 64 -7.38 10.20 -1.00
C VAL A 64 -7.98 11.17 -2.02
N GLY A 65 -8.88 12.03 -1.55
CA GLY A 65 -9.60 13.04 -2.35
C GLY A 65 -10.68 13.83 -1.57
N GLY A 66 -10.78 13.63 -0.25
CA GLY A 66 -11.71 14.33 0.63
C GLY A 66 -11.10 15.59 1.26
N GLU A 67 -11.84 16.20 2.20
CA GLU A 67 -11.36 17.33 2.98
C GLU A 67 -10.09 16.94 3.77
N PRO A 68 -9.00 17.73 3.67
CA PRO A 68 -7.79 17.48 4.45
C PRO A 68 -8.09 17.48 5.94
N LEU A 69 -7.46 16.56 6.68
CA LEU A 69 -7.51 16.60 8.15
C LEU A 69 -6.74 17.82 8.67
N ASP A 70 -7.27 18.47 9.71
CA ASP A 70 -6.57 19.57 10.39
C ASP A 70 -5.22 19.13 10.99
N ARG A 71 -5.13 17.85 11.40
CA ARG A 71 -3.91 17.24 11.97
C ARG A 71 -3.94 15.73 11.89
N PHE A 72 -2.75 15.12 11.86
CA PHE A 72 -2.59 13.69 12.08
C PHE A 72 -2.50 13.35 13.57
N ALA A 73 -3.16 12.26 13.97
CA ALA A 73 -2.98 11.72 15.31
C ALA A 73 -1.64 11.00 15.43
N ALA A 74 -0.96 11.17 16.56
CA ALA A 74 0.23 10.38 16.85
C ALA A 74 -0.17 8.91 17.08
N VAL A 75 0.56 8.00 16.46
CA VAL A 75 0.36 6.56 16.61
C VAL A 75 1.63 5.91 17.13
N ARG A 76 1.47 4.93 18.01
CA ARG A 76 2.60 4.12 18.48
C ARG A 76 2.75 2.91 17.56
N HIS A 77 3.91 2.79 16.91
CA HIS A 77 4.23 1.58 16.16
C HIS A 77 4.29 0.37 17.09
N ARG A 78 3.72 -0.76 16.65
CA ARG A 78 3.73 -2.02 17.40
C ARG A 78 5.14 -2.56 17.60
N THR A 79 5.98 -2.40 16.59
CA THR A 79 7.41 -2.72 16.60
C THR A 79 8.19 -1.44 16.33
N PRO A 80 9.30 -1.16 17.05
CA PRO A 80 10.14 0.00 16.76
C PRO A 80 10.66 -0.04 15.31
N MET A 81 10.55 1.09 14.61
CA MET A 81 11.21 1.27 13.32
C MET A 81 12.68 1.63 13.58
N LEU A 82 13.57 0.66 13.41
CA LEU A 82 15.00 0.81 13.67
C LEU A 82 15.68 1.56 12.51
N SER A 83 16.73 2.30 12.85
CA SER A 83 17.66 2.85 11.86
C SER A 83 18.82 1.88 11.62
N LEU A 84 19.39 1.94 10.42
CA LEU A 84 20.58 1.17 10.06
C LEU A 84 21.86 1.94 10.38
N GLY A 85 22.94 1.21 10.63
CA GLY A 85 24.28 1.78 10.61
C GLY A 85 24.69 2.12 9.17
N ASN A 86 25.51 3.15 9.01
CA ASN A 86 26.06 3.53 7.70
C ASN A 86 27.46 2.94 7.53
N ALA A 87 27.82 2.68 6.27
CA ALA A 87 29.17 2.39 5.85
C ALA A 87 29.46 3.17 4.56
N PHE A 88 30.63 3.79 4.49
CA PHE A 88 31.04 4.69 3.40
C PHE A 88 32.33 4.23 2.70
N SER A 89 32.96 3.16 3.17
CA SER A 89 34.11 2.53 2.54
C SER A 89 34.01 1.01 2.55
N ASP A 90 34.80 0.37 1.68
CA ASP A 90 34.85 -1.09 1.59
C ASP A 90 35.35 -1.72 2.90
N GLU A 91 36.30 -1.08 3.59
CA GLU A 91 36.81 -1.56 4.88
C GLU A 91 35.73 -1.55 5.98
N GLU A 92 34.82 -0.58 5.96
CA GLU A 92 33.70 -0.52 6.90
C GLU A 92 32.68 -1.66 6.65
N ILE A 93 32.49 -2.03 5.38
CA ILE A 93 31.66 -3.16 4.96
C ILE A 93 32.32 -4.49 5.36
N ASP A 94 33.63 -4.65 5.12
CA ASP A 94 34.39 -5.84 5.52
C ASP A 94 34.33 -6.03 7.04
N ALA A 95 34.56 -4.96 7.80
CA ALA A 95 34.45 -4.99 9.25
C ALA A 95 33.02 -5.34 9.73
N PHE A 96 31.99 -4.91 9.00
CA PHE A 96 30.62 -5.34 9.27
C PHE A 96 30.44 -6.84 9.03
N HIS A 97 30.91 -7.35 7.89
CA HIS A 97 30.87 -8.77 7.55
C HIS A 97 31.56 -9.62 8.62
N GLU A 98 32.78 -9.26 9.03
CA GLU A 98 33.52 -9.97 10.07
C GLU A 98 32.78 -10.03 11.42
N ARG A 99 32.04 -8.97 11.78
CA ARG A 99 31.22 -8.97 13.01
C ARG A 99 30.04 -9.92 12.89
N VAL A 100 29.39 -9.96 11.73
CA VAL A 100 28.24 -10.84 11.47
C VAL A 100 28.68 -12.31 11.47
N ALA A 101 29.70 -12.66 10.67
CA ALA A 101 30.18 -14.04 10.56
C ALA A 101 30.64 -14.60 11.92
N ARG A 102 31.39 -13.81 12.68
CA ARG A 102 31.82 -14.15 14.05
C ARG A 102 30.66 -14.28 15.02
N GLY A 103 29.67 -13.40 14.93
CA GLY A 103 28.49 -13.44 15.80
C GLY A 103 27.54 -14.61 15.53
N LEU A 104 27.56 -15.13 14.29
CA LEU A 104 26.76 -16.28 13.87
C LEU A 104 27.53 -17.61 13.92
N GLU A 105 28.85 -17.58 14.13
CA GLU A 105 29.73 -18.75 14.11
C GLU A 105 29.68 -19.53 12.78
N VAL A 106 29.68 -18.80 11.66
CA VAL A 106 29.65 -19.36 10.30
C VAL A 106 30.78 -18.81 9.43
N ASP A 107 31.25 -19.62 8.50
CA ASP A 107 32.31 -19.23 7.54
C ASP A 107 31.77 -18.44 6.34
N HIS A 108 30.47 -18.53 6.07
CA HIS A 108 29.82 -17.88 4.93
C HIS A 108 28.48 -17.28 5.32
N VAL A 109 28.19 -16.07 4.82
CA VAL A 109 26.94 -15.34 5.06
C VAL A 109 26.40 -14.87 3.72
N ASP A 110 25.14 -15.23 3.44
CA ASP A 110 24.42 -14.68 2.30
C ASP A 110 23.76 -13.35 2.67
N TYR A 111 23.90 -12.36 1.80
CA TYR A 111 23.33 -11.03 1.98
C TYR A 111 22.30 -10.72 0.89
N VAL A 112 21.30 -9.93 1.26
CA VAL A 112 20.40 -9.28 0.32
C VAL A 112 20.81 -7.82 0.23
N ALA A 113 21.08 -7.35 -1.00
CA ALA A 113 21.38 -5.95 -1.27
C ALA A 113 20.20 -5.31 -2.00
N GLU A 114 19.63 -4.27 -1.39
CA GLU A 114 18.52 -3.50 -1.93
C GLU A 114 18.93 -2.03 -2.09
N PRO A 115 18.48 -1.34 -3.15
CA PRO A 115 18.69 0.10 -3.26
C PRO A 115 18.10 0.83 -2.05
N LYS A 116 18.89 1.71 -1.43
CA LYS A 116 18.39 2.57 -0.35
C LYS A 116 17.51 3.67 -0.95
N LEU A 117 16.19 3.55 -0.77
CA LEU A 117 15.24 4.57 -1.17
C LEU A 117 15.41 5.83 -0.30
N ASP A 118 15.55 6.99 -0.95
CA ASP A 118 15.60 8.28 -0.27
C ASP A 118 14.18 8.87 -0.21
N GLY A 119 13.52 8.64 0.93
CA GLY A 119 12.11 8.98 1.09
C GLY A 119 11.67 8.92 2.56
N VAL A 120 10.36 8.80 2.76
CA VAL A 120 9.76 8.70 4.10
C VAL A 120 9.50 7.23 4.41
N ALA A 121 10.00 6.77 5.56
CA ALA A 121 9.66 5.44 6.05
C ALA A 121 8.20 5.41 6.52
N ILE A 122 7.43 4.45 6.03
CA ILE A 122 6.01 4.25 6.38
C ILE A 122 5.80 2.89 7.04
N SER A 123 4.73 2.75 7.84
CA SER A 123 4.35 1.50 8.49
C SER A 123 2.88 1.22 8.21
N LEU A 124 2.61 0.15 7.47
CA LEU A 124 1.24 -0.26 7.12
C LEU A 124 0.81 -1.43 8.01
N ARG A 125 -0.29 -1.27 8.75
CA ARG A 125 -0.89 -2.35 9.55
C ARG A 125 -2.07 -2.95 8.82
N TYR A 126 -2.02 -4.27 8.62
CA TYR A 126 -3.12 -5.05 8.06
C TYR A 126 -3.70 -6.01 9.12
N GLU A 127 -5.02 -6.14 9.14
CA GLU A 127 -5.75 -7.12 9.94
C GLU A 127 -6.71 -7.89 9.01
N ASP A 128 -6.63 -9.23 9.02
CA ASP A 128 -7.37 -10.10 8.09
C ASP A 128 -7.24 -9.69 6.61
N GLY A 129 -6.05 -9.25 6.22
CA GLY A 129 -5.75 -8.78 4.86
C GLY A 129 -6.29 -7.39 4.51
N ARG A 130 -6.88 -6.66 5.47
CA ARG A 130 -7.40 -5.30 5.28
C ARG A 130 -6.48 -4.27 5.88
N LEU A 131 -6.23 -3.17 5.17
CA LEU A 131 -5.43 -2.06 5.67
C LEU A 131 -6.21 -1.32 6.77
N VAL A 132 -5.69 -1.28 7.99
CA VAL A 132 -6.35 -0.63 9.13
C VAL A 132 -5.61 0.61 9.66
N GLN A 133 -4.34 0.78 9.29
CA GLN A 133 -3.53 1.94 9.66
C GLN A 133 -2.35 2.13 8.70
N ALA A 134 -2.03 3.38 8.38
CA ALA A 134 -0.86 3.83 7.63
C ALA A 134 -0.22 5.03 8.32
#